data_AF-V7FLM6-F1
#
_entry.id   AF-V7FLM6-F1
#
_cell.length_a   1.000
_cell.length_b   1.000
_cell.length_c   1.000
_cell.angle_alpha   90.00
_cell.angle_beta   90.00
_cell.angle_gamma   90.00
#
_symmetry.space_group_name_H-M   'P 1'
#
loop_
_entity.id
_entity.type
_entity.pdbx_description
1 polymer ?
#
loop_
_entity_poly.entity_id
_entity_poly.type
_entity_poly.pdbx_seq_one_letter_code
_entity_poly.pdbx_strand_id
1 'polypeptide(L)'
;MALSIKNMAVEQLARELARRRQVSVTEAIRQSLEREVARERLVPRDETGDLFQRLMAIAERAARIPERKDAMSDDEILGYDELGIPTR
;
A
#
# COMPACT_ATOMS: atom_id res chain seq x y z
N MET A 1 3.47 -18.62 -25.53
CA MET A 1 4.82 -18.05 -25.71
C MET A 1 5.81 -18.83 -24.86
N ALA A 2 7.10 -18.84 -25.21
CA ALA A 2 8.13 -19.56 -24.46
C ALA A 2 8.92 -18.61 -23.56
N LEU A 3 9.13 -19.01 -22.30
CA LEU A 3 10.05 -18.35 -21.36
C LEU A 3 11.37 -19.13 -21.35
N SER A 4 12.48 -18.48 -21.66
CA SER A 4 13.82 -19.08 -21.60
C SER A 4 14.58 -18.55 -20.39
N ILE A 5 14.95 -19.44 -19.47
CA ILE A 5 15.75 -19.11 -18.28
C ILE A 5 17.11 -19.79 -18.42
N LYS A 6 18.17 -19.01 -18.64
CA LYS A 6 19.55 -19.53 -18.76
C LYS A 6 20.24 -19.56 -17.38
N ASN A 7 19.78 -20.43 -16.50
CA ASN A 7 20.36 -20.61 -15.17
C ASN A 7 20.20 -22.06 -14.69
N MET A 8 21.33 -22.75 -14.48
CA MET A 8 21.37 -24.15 -14.06
C MET A 8 20.71 -24.41 -12.70
N ALA A 9 20.87 -23.50 -11.74
CA ALA A 9 20.27 -23.64 -10.42
C ALA A 9 18.74 -23.55 -10.48
N VAL A 10 18.21 -22.64 -11.31
CA VAL A 10 16.76 -22.50 -11.52
C VAL A 10 16.19 -23.73 -12.22
N GLU A 11 16.88 -24.26 -13.23
CA GLU A 11 16.45 -25.48 -13.92
C GLU A 11 16.38 -26.67 -12.95
N GLN A 12 17.40 -26.85 -12.10
CA GLN A 12 17.43 -27.92 -11.12
C GLN A 12 16.27 -27.83 -10.12
N LEU A 13 15.98 -26.62 -9.62
CA LEU A 13 14.85 -26.36 -8.73
C LEU A 13 13.51 -26.65 -9.41
N ALA A 14 13.32 -26.21 -10.66
CA ALA A 14 12.10 -26.44 -11.41
C ALA A 14 11.86 -27.94 -11.67
N ARG A 15 12.93 -28.69 -12.02
CA ARG A 15 12.87 -30.14 -12.19
C ARG A 15 12.58 -30.87 -10.88
N GLU A 16 13.20 -30.47 -9.78
CA GLU A 16 12.93 -31.05 -8.48
C GLU A 16 11.47 -30.84 -8.07
N LEU A 17 10.97 -29.61 -8.23
CA LEU A 17 9.60 -29.27 -7.87
C LEU A 17 8.59 -30.05 -8.71
N ALA A 18 8.84 -30.17 -10.02
CA ALA A 18 8.04 -30.97 -10.93
C ALA A 18 7.96 -32.44 -10.52
N ARG A 19 9.12 -33.05 -10.16
CA ARG A 19 9.18 -34.43 -9.66
C ARG A 19 8.36 -34.60 -8.37
N ARG A 20 8.55 -33.70 -7.40
CA ARG A 20 7.85 -33.77 -6.11
C ARG A 20 6.33 -33.62 -6.25
N ARG A 21 5.87 -32.83 -7.23
CA ARG A 21 4.44 -32.58 -7.48
C ARG A 21 3.83 -33.51 -8.54
N GLN A 22 4.62 -34.37 -9.18
CA GLN A 22 4.20 -35.25 -10.29
C GLN A 22 3.52 -34.49 -11.45
N VAL A 23 4.05 -33.32 -11.80
CA VAL A 23 3.57 -32.48 -12.92
C VAL A 23 4.70 -32.15 -13.88
N SER A 24 4.39 -31.56 -15.04
CA SER A 24 5.42 -31.07 -15.96
C SER A 24 6.23 -29.91 -15.36
N VAL A 25 7.44 -29.68 -15.86
CA VAL A 25 8.29 -28.55 -15.42
C VAL A 25 7.58 -27.22 -15.62
N THR A 26 6.93 -27.05 -16.76
CA THR A 26 6.13 -25.85 -17.07
C THR A 26 5.00 -25.65 -16.07
N GLU A 27 4.30 -26.73 -15.71
CA GLU A 27 3.18 -26.68 -14.77
C GLU A 27 3.65 -26.36 -13.34
N ALA A 28 4.76 -26.94 -12.90
CA ALA A 28 5.37 -26.62 -11.61
C ALA A 28 5.78 -25.14 -11.52
N ILE A 29 6.34 -24.58 -12.60
CA ILE A 29 6.70 -23.16 -12.67
C ILE A 29 5.43 -22.29 -12.64
N ARG A 30 4.42 -22.61 -13.46
CA ARG A 30 3.15 -21.87 -13.52
C ARG A 30 2.50 -21.78 -12.14
N GLN A 31 2.32 -22.92 -11.47
CA GLN A 31 1.69 -22.97 -10.14
C GLN A 31 2.49 -22.19 -9.08
N SER A 32 3.82 -22.24 -9.13
CA SER A 32 4.65 -21.48 -8.19
C SER A 32 4.56 -19.97 -8.43
N LEU A 33 4.60 -19.54 -9.70
CA LEU A 33 4.42 -18.13 -10.04
C LEU A 33 3.03 -17.62 -9.67
N GLU A 34 1.98 -18.40 -9.93
CA GLU A 34 0.61 -18.04 -9.53
C GLU A 34 0.48 -17.89 -8.02
N ARG A 35 1.08 -18.79 -7.25
CA ARG A 35 1.08 -18.72 -5.79
C ARG A 35 1.79 -17.46 -5.27
N GLU A 36 2.96 -17.14 -5.82
CA GLU A 36 3.71 -15.95 -5.41
C GLU A 36 3.01 -14.66 -5.86
N VAL A 37 2.44 -14.60 -7.07
CA VAL A 37 1.64 -13.45 -7.52
C VAL A 37 0.40 -13.26 -6.64
N ALA A 38 -0.29 -14.34 -6.27
CA ALA A 38 -1.44 -14.27 -5.38
C ALA A 38 -1.02 -13.75 -3.99
N ARG A 39 0.11 -14.22 -3.45
CA ARG A 39 0.67 -13.73 -2.18
C ARG A 39 1.00 -12.24 -2.25
N GLU A 40 1.70 -11.80 -3.29
CA GLU A 40 2.08 -10.40 -3.51
C GLU A 40 0.87 -9.48 -3.71
N ARG A 41 -0.25 -9.99 -4.25
CA ARG A 41 -1.50 -9.22 -4.35
C ARG A 41 -2.23 -9.05 -3.02
N LEU A 42 -2.04 -9.97 -2.08
CA LEU A 42 -2.69 -9.94 -0.77
C LEU A 42 -1.94 -9.08 0.25
N VAL A 43 -0.62 -8.96 0.10
CA VAL A 43 0.16 -7.97 0.84
C VAL A 43 -0.17 -6.61 0.20
N PRO A 44 -0.79 -5.67 0.93
CA PRO A 44 -0.78 -4.29 0.49
C PRO A 44 0.71 -3.94 0.42
N ARG A 45 1.27 -3.83 -0.79
CA ARG A 45 2.42 -2.96 -0.95
C ARG A 45 1.89 -1.64 -0.41
N ASP A 46 2.44 -1.18 0.71
CA ASP A 46 2.38 0.24 1.05
C ASP A 46 3.02 0.93 -0.15
N GLU A 47 2.20 1.15 -1.18
CA GLU A 47 2.45 2.16 -2.16
C GLU A 47 2.50 3.40 -1.28
N THR A 48 3.70 3.86 -0.97
CA THR A 48 3.93 5.17 -0.36
C THR A 48 3.19 6.25 -1.16
N GLY A 49 2.88 5.99 -2.43
CA GLY A 49 1.87 6.68 -3.22
C GLY A 49 0.46 6.67 -2.63
N ASP A 50 -0.13 5.53 -2.26
CA ASP A 50 -1.52 5.43 -1.78
C ASP A 50 -1.76 6.22 -0.49
N LEU A 51 -0.88 6.12 0.52
CA LEU A 51 -1.02 6.93 1.74
C LEU A 51 -0.90 8.43 1.45
N PHE A 52 0.11 8.82 0.66
CA PHE A 52 0.31 10.22 0.27
C PHE A 52 -0.89 10.76 -0.51
N GLN A 53 -1.40 10.01 -1.49
CA GLN A 53 -2.56 10.38 -2.28
C GLN A 53 -3.83 10.50 -1.41
N ARG A 54 -4.02 9.59 -0.45
CA ARG A 54 -5.13 9.67 0.51
C ARG A 54 -5.04 10.91 1.40
N LEU A 55 -3.85 11.24 1.91
CA LEU A 55 -3.63 12.44 2.72
C LEU A 55 -3.88 13.71 1.91
N MET A 56 -3.38 13.78 0.67
CA MET A 56 -3.61 14.91 -0.23
C MET A 56 -5.10 15.09 -0.55
N ALA A 57 -5.82 14.00 -0.84
CA ALA A 57 -7.27 14.05 -1.09
C ALA A 57 -8.06 14.59 0.13
N ILE A 58 -7.65 14.24 1.35
CA ILE A 58 -8.25 14.78 2.58
C ILE A 58 -7.95 16.28 2.70
N ALA A 59 -6.70 16.68 2.49
CA ALA A 59 -6.28 18.09 2.56
C ALA A 59 -7.03 18.96 1.54
N GLU A 60 -7.13 18.52 0.28
CA GLU A 60 -7.87 19.23 -0.78
C GLU A 60 -9.37 19.32 -0.49
N ARG A 61 -9.95 18.31 0.16
CA ARG A 61 -11.35 18.35 0.59
C ARG A 61 -11.54 19.36 1.73
N ALA A 62 -10.63 19.39 2.70
CA ALA A 62 -10.67 20.33 3.81
C ALA A 62 -10.49 21.79 3.33
N ALA A 63 -9.57 22.03 2.40
CA ALA A 63 -9.30 23.34 1.82
C ALA A 63 -10.48 23.93 1.02
N ARG A 64 -11.43 23.09 0.58
CA ARG A 64 -12.66 23.53 -0.11
C ARG A 64 -13.77 23.99 0.83
N ILE A 65 -13.61 23.81 2.14
CA ILE A 65 -14.61 24.26 3.12
C ILE A 65 -14.55 25.80 3.18
N PRO A 66 -15.66 26.51 2.92
CA PRO A 66 -15.69 27.96 3.02
C PRO A 66 -15.35 28.45 4.44
N GLU A 67 -14.62 29.56 4.53
CA GLU A 67 -14.35 30.21 5.81
C GLU A 67 -15.66 30.60 6.52
N ARG A 68 -15.67 30.47 7.86
CA ARG A 68 -16.82 30.87 8.67
C ARG A 68 -16.97 32.39 8.63
N LYS A 69 -18.22 32.87 8.51
CA LYS A 69 -18.55 34.30 8.52
C LYS A 69 -18.11 35.00 9.82
N ASP A 70 -18.21 34.28 10.93
CA ASP A 70 -17.78 34.73 12.26
C ASP A 70 -16.61 33.84 12.72
N ALA A 71 -15.49 33.90 11.99
CA ALA A 71 -14.30 33.16 12.35
C ALA A 71 -13.76 33.68 13.68
N MET A 72 -13.64 32.77 14.65
CA MET A 72 -13.00 33.04 15.93
C MET A 72 -11.48 32.95 15.75
N SER A 73 -10.72 33.74 16.50
CA SER A 73 -9.28 33.55 16.59
C SER A 73 -8.95 32.20 17.24
N ASP A 74 -7.72 31.70 17.03
CA ASP A 74 -7.27 30.46 17.67
C ASP A 74 -7.43 30.54 19.20
N ASP A 75 -7.13 31.69 19.81
CA ASP A 75 -7.29 31.92 21.25
C ASP A 75 -8.76 31.90 21.69
N GLU A 76 -9.66 32.50 20.90
CA GLU A 76 -11.10 32.47 21.17
C GLU A 76 -11.68 31.04 21.04
N ILE A 77 -11.14 30.24 20.11
CA ILE A 77 -11.50 28.82 19.94
C ILE A 77 -11.03 28.01 21.13
N LEU A 78 -9.78 28.22 21.56
CA LEU A 78 -9.19 27.54 22.70
C LEU A 78 -9.84 27.96 24.03
N GLY A 79 -10.31 29.20 24.14
CA GLY A 79 -11.02 29.72 25.32
C GLY A 79 -10.10 30.01 26.50
N TYR A 80 -8.82 30.26 26.25
CA TYR A 80 -7.83 30.67 27.25
C TYR A 80 -7.38 32.10 26.95
N ASP A 81 -7.14 32.89 28.00
CA ASP A 81 -6.44 34.16 27.85
C ASP A 81 -4.93 33.97 27.64
N GLU A 82 -4.19 35.07 27.47
CA GLU A 82 -2.74 35.08 27.29
C GLU A 82 -1.95 34.45 28.46
N LEU A 83 -2.59 34.28 29.62
CA LEU A 83 -2.03 33.67 30.82
C LEU A 83 -2.43 32.20 30.99
N GLY A 84 -3.19 31.65 30.04
CA GLY A 84 -3.68 30.27 30.09
C GLY A 84 -4.85 30.07 31.06
N ILE A 85 -5.58 31.14 31.40
CA ILE A 85 -6.75 31.07 32.28
C ILE A 85 -8.00 30.83 31.42
N PRO A 86 -8.83 29.82 31.75
CA PRO A 86 -10.10 29.60 31.06
C PRO A 86 -11.00 30.84 31.13
N THR A 87 -11.45 31.32 29.99
CA THR A 87 -12.38 32.46 29.86
C THR A 87 -13.82 32.03 29.57
N ARG A 88 -14.10 30.72 29.59
CA ARG A 88 -15.43 30.10 29.43
C ARG A 88 -15.69 29.01 30.47
#